data_AF-A0A1F9R1X4-F1
#
_entry.id   AF-A0A1F9R1X4-F1
#
_cell.length_a   1.000
_cell.length_b   1.000
_cell.length_c   1.000
_cell.angle_alpha   90.00
_cell.angle_beta   90.00
_cell.angle_gamma   90.00
#
_symmetry.space_group_name_H-M   'P 1'
#
loop_
_entity.id
_entity.type
_entity.pdbx_description
1 polymer ?
#
loop_
_entity_poly.entity_id
_entity_poly.type
_entity_poly.pdbx_seq_one_letter_code
_entity_poly.pdbx_strand_id
1 'polypeptide(L)' 'MEKMVTVLFAGTRGYLDKYPREAVAKYEEGLYPFVENRFPEIFSGLKEKKEITKEIEGKLRQCLEAYDEEFKDTI' A
#
# COMPACT_ATOMS: atom_id res chain seq x y z
N MET A 1 6.43 -11.51 0.11
CA MET A 1 6.73 -11.03 -1.26
C MET A 1 5.70 -9.98 -1.67
N GLU A 2 4.45 -10.19 -1.27
CA GLU A 2 3.30 -9.33 -1.50
C GLU A 2 3.47 -7.94 -0.86
N LYS A 3 4.12 -7.86 0.32
CA LYS A 3 4.49 -6.59 0.99
C LYS A 3 5.30 -5.64 0.11
N MET A 4 6.30 -6.17 -0.61
CA MET A 4 7.09 -5.36 -1.54
C MET A 4 6.26 -4.89 -2.74
N VAL A 5 5.30 -5.70 -3.20
CA VAL A 5 4.42 -5.33 -4.32
C VAL A 5 3.53 -4.14 -3.94
N THR A 6 3.02 -4.09 -2.70
CA THR A 6 2.22 -2.96 -2.21
C THR A 6 3.02 -1.67 -2.19
N VAL A 7 4.25 -1.70 -1.67
CA VAL A 7 5.13 -0.52 -1.61
C VAL A 7 5.55 -0.07 -3.01
N LEU A 8 5.94 -1.00 -3.88
CA LEU A 8 6.26 -0.69 -5.27
C LEU A 8 5.07 -0.07 -5.99
N PHE A 9 3.86 -0.57 -5.77
CA PHE A 9 2.65 0.01 -6.35
C PHE A 9 2.41 1.43 -5.82
N ALA A 10 2.56 1.66 -4.52
CA ALA A 10 2.45 2.99 -3.90
C ALA A 10 3.47 3.98 -4.50
N GLY A 11 4.72 3.56 -4.69
CA GLY A 11 5.78 4.34 -5.31
C GLY A 11 5.51 4.65 -6.78
N THR A 12 5.14 3.63 -7.58
CA THR A 12 4.86 3.79 -9.01
C THR A 12 3.67 4.73 -9.29
N ARG A 13 2.74 4.84 -8.34
CA ARG A 13 1.56 5.71 -8.43
C ARG A 13 1.77 7.12 -7.85
N GLY A 14 2.95 7.41 -7.30
CA GLY A 14 3.28 8.74 -6.76
C GLY A 14 2.63 9.05 -5.40
N TYR A 15 2.19 8.05 -4.64
CA TYR A 15 1.72 8.26 -3.26
C TYR A 15 2.87 8.69 -2.36
N LEU A 16 4.07 8.15 -2.60
CA LEU A 16 5.29 8.46 -1.85
C LEU A 16 5.93 9.80 -2.25
N ASP A 17 5.60 10.37 -3.41
CA ASP A 17 6.16 11.63 -3.92
C ASP A 17 5.83 12.84 -3.02
N LYS A 18 4.73 12.76 -2.28
CA LYS A 18 4.26 13.83 -1.41
C LYS A 18 5.05 13.94 -0.10
N TYR A 19 5.79 12.89 0.26
CA TYR A 19 6.41 12.74 1.56
C TYR A 19 7.93 12.92 1.48
N PRO A 20 8.57 13.50 2.52
CA PRO A 20 10.02 13.57 2.59
C PRO A 20 10.62 12.16 2.66
N ARG A 21 11.86 12.00 2.21
CA ARG A 21 12.58 10.71 2.21
C ARG A 21 12.55 10.00 3.56
N GLU A 22 12.59 10.75 4.66
CA GLU A 22 12.57 10.22 6.02
C GLU A 22 11.21 9.61 6.40
N ALA A 23 10.12 10.10 5.79
CA ALA A 23 8.78 9.58 5.98
C ALA A 23 8.53 8.27 5.21
N VAL A 24 9.29 7.99 4.14
CA VAL A 24 9.16 6.75 3.35
C VAL A 24 9.36 5.51 4.23
N ALA A 25 10.35 5.54 5.13
CA ALA A 25 10.59 4.42 6.04
C ALA A 25 9.40 4.17 6.99
N LYS A 26 8.82 5.24 7.56
CA LYS A 26 7.61 5.14 8.40
C LYS A 26 6.38 4.68 7.60
N TYR A 27 6.27 5.14 6.35
CA TYR A 27 5.20 4.76 5.45
C TYR A 27 5.26 3.26 5.15
N GLU A 28 6.44 2.73 4.82
CA GLU A 28 6.62 1.29 4.59
C GLU A 28 6.28 0.46 5.85
N GLU A 29 6.75 0.88 7.03
CA GLU A 29 6.46 0.18 8.29
C GLU A 29 4.97 0.20 8.67
N GLY A 30 4.26 1.30 8.42
CA GLY A 30 2.83 1.42 8.74
C GLY A 30 1.89 0.84 7.67
N LEU A 31 2.31 0.85 6.40
CA LEU A 31 1.51 0.33 5.29
C LEU A 31 1.28 -1.18 5.44
N TYR A 32 2.28 -1.94 5.89
CA TYR A 32 2.16 -3.39 6.06
C TYR A 32 1.04 -3.79 7.03
N PRO A 33 1.03 -3.36 8.31
CA PRO A 33 -0.05 -3.69 9.22
C PRO A 33 -1.38 -3.08 8.78
N PHE A 34 -1.40 -1.94 8.09
CA PHE A 34 -2.64 -1.37 7.57
C PHE A 34 -3.28 -2.27 6.50
N VAL A 35 -2.49 -2.73 5.53
CA VAL A 35 -2.97 -3.64 4.47
C VAL A 35 -3.33 -4.99 5.07
N GLU A 36 -2.55 -5.53 6.02
CA GLU A 36 -2.85 -6.81 6.68
C GLU A 36 -4.16 -6.76 7.48
N ASN A 37 -4.44 -5.64 8.16
CA ASN A 37 -5.67 -5.51 8.97
C ASN A 37 -6.90 -5.11 8.15
N ARG A 38 -6.76 -4.17 7.21
CA ARG A 38 -7.89 -3.58 6.48
C ARG A 38 -8.18 -4.32 5.17
N PHE A 39 -7.15 -4.83 4.50
CA PHE A 39 -7.27 -5.45 3.18
C PHE A 39 -6.47 -6.75 3.05
N PRO A 40 -6.68 -7.75 3.94
CA PRO A 40 -5.97 -9.03 3.87
C PRO A 40 -6.20 -9.77 2.54
N GLU A 41 -7.33 -9.50 1.89
CA GLU A 41 -7.67 -10.01 0.56
C GLU A 41 -6.66 -9.61 -0.52
N ILE A 42 -6.02 -8.44 -0.40
CA ILE A 42 -4.98 -8.01 -1.34
C ILE A 42 -3.78 -8.96 -1.25
N PHE A 43 -3.35 -9.31 -0.03
CA PHE A 43 -2.24 -10.24 0.15
C PHE A 43 -2.59 -11.65 -0.29
N SER A 44 -3.78 -12.15 0.06
CA SER A 44 -4.25 -13.45 -0.43
C SER A 44 -4.34 -13.49 -1.96
N GLY A 45 -4.90 -12.44 -2.57
CA GLY A 45 -5.00 -12.32 -4.03
C GLY A 45 -3.63 -12.23 -4.71
N LEU A 46 -2.71 -11.41 -4.18
CA LEU A 46 -1.33 -11.29 -4.69
C LEU A 46 -0.56 -12.60 -4.55
N LYS A 47 -0.78 -13.34 -3.46
CA LYS A 47 -0.13 -14.64 -3.23
C LYS A 47 -0.62 -15.70 -4.21
N GLU A 48 -1.91 -15.70 -4.49
CA GLU A 48 -2.55 -16.72 -5.33
C GLU A 48 -2.41 -16.41 -6.83
N LYS A 49 -2.70 -15.17 -7.25
CA LYS A 49 -2.63 -14.73 -8.65
C LYS A 49 -1.20 -14.40 -9.09
N LYS A 50 -0.34 -13.97 -8.15
CA LYS A 50 1.00 -13.41 -8.43
C LYS A 50 1.00 -12.27 -9.46
N GLU A 51 -0.16 -11.64 -9.66
CA GLU A 51 -0.39 -10.58 -10.62
C GLU A 51 -1.32 -9.54 -9.99
N ILE A 52 -1.08 -8.26 -10.29
CA ILE A 52 -2.00 -7.18 -9.95
C ILE A 52 -3.11 -7.17 -11.01
N THR A 53 -4.16 -7.94 -10.78
CA THR A 53 -5.38 -7.86 -11.60
C THR A 53 -6.11 -6.54 -11.34
N LYS A 54 -6.99 -6.11 -12.23
CA LYS A 54 -7.78 -4.88 -12.06
C LYS A 54 -8.55 -4.82 -10.75
N GLU A 55 -8.98 -5.96 -10.23
CA GLU A 55 -9.72 -6.06 -8.97
C GLU A 55 -8.80 -5.80 -7.76
N ILE A 56 -7.60 -6.39 -7.77
CA ILE A 56 -6.56 -6.13 -6.76
C ILE A 56 -6.06 -4.68 -6.88
N GLU A 57 -5.92 -4.16 -8.10
CA GLU A 57 -5.55 -2.77 -8.35
C GLU A 57 -6.57 -1.80 -7.71
N GLY A 58 -7.87 -2.06 -7.90
CA GLY A 58 -8.93 -1.27 -7.28
C GLY A 58 -8.84 -1.27 -5.75
N LYS A 59 -8.68 -2.46 -5.15
CA LYS A 59 -8.54 -2.59 -3.68
C LYS A 59 -7.25 -1.93 -3.18
N LEU A 60 -6.13 -2.10 -3.87
CA LEU A 60 -4.86 -1.44 -3.56
C LEU A 60 -5.01 0.07 -3.59
N ARG A 61 -5.69 0.61 -4.59
CA ARG A 61 -5.91 2.05 -4.71
C ARG A 61 -6.73 2.59 -3.54
N GLN A 62 -7.85 1.94 -3.21
CA GLN A 62 -8.67 2.31 -2.06
C GLN A 62 -7.89 2.19 -0.74
N CYS A 63 -7.10 1.13 -0.58
CA CYS A 63 -6.25 0.92 0.58
C CYS A 63 -5.20 2.04 0.71
N LEU A 64 -4.53 2.38 -0.38
CA LEU A 64 -3.52 3.42 -0.41
C LEU A 64 -4.09 4.82 -0.23
N GLU A 65 -5.27 5.12 -0.78
CA GLU A 65 -5.97 6.38 -0.54
C GLU A 65 -6.37 6.52 0.93
N ALA A 66 -6.96 5.49 1.53
CA ALA A 66 -7.31 5.50 2.95
C ALA A 66 -6.07 5.60 3.85
N TYR A 67 -4.99 4.90 3.49
CA TYR A 67 -3.73 4.98 4.22
C TYR A 67 -3.04 6.33 4.03
N ASP A 68 -3.10 6.94 2.85
CA ASP A 68 -2.57 8.29 2.58
C ASP A 68 -3.24 9.34 3.46
N GLU A 69 -4.56 9.25 3.65
CA GLU A 69 -5.29 10.12 4.58
C GLU A 69 -4.86 9.90 6.04
N GLU A 70 -4.77 8.64 6.48
CA GLU A 70 -4.41 8.29 7.86
C GLU A 70 -2.93 8.64 8.18
N PHE A 71 -2.04 8.44 7.21
CA PHE A 71 -0.63 8.75 7.32
C PHE A 71 -0.38 10.26 7.29
N LYS A 72 -1.11 11.00 6.45
CA LYS A 72 -1.03 12.47 6.41
C LYS A 72 -1.49 13.12 7.72
N ASP A 73 -2.44 12.53 8.43
CA ASP A 73 -2.87 13.00 9.76
C ASP A 73 -1.84 12.68 10.85
N THR A 74 -1.04 11.63 10.65
CA THR A 74 -0.01 11.16 11.59
C THR A 74 1.33 11.90 11.46
N ILE A 75 1.57 12.62 10.35
CA ILE A 75 2.84 13.30 10.02
C ILE A 75 2.86 14.79 10.34
#